data_AF-A0A5C0SQ38-F1
#
_entry.id   AF-A0A5C0SQ38-F1
#
_cell.length_a   1.000
_cell.length_b   1.000
_cell.length_c   1.000
_cell.angle_alpha   90.00
_cell.angle_beta   90.00
_cell.angle_gamma   90.00
#
_symmetry.space_group_name_H-M   'P 1'
#
loop_
_entity.id
_entity.type
_entity.pdbx_description
1 polymer ?
#
loop_
_entity_poly.entity_id
_entity_poly.type
_entity_poly.pdbx_seq_one_letter_code
_entity_poly.pdbx_strand_id
1 'polypeptide(L)'
;MRKKILATLLILLSITAIISITKTHTENATALNITTPSWVNWTVKRLYLAQDPVTGGWNGDVSFTILPSLYHTYHGIMTLTLLNLSPTDPEKTREFLREEEENFYSGRNYPSVLDAYYLLSLFKEFNMSPRNREAFENFILEDMKKSNETFLHAKTLILLNSTLAKKVSMFLWLELRPEHSLEFLWNFLQLRELLLESGYSPDEIPNYAAMNETARTVFNEASRRIENLGFFDLNTLARFIWEEHVKNETLRRKILTSIQKYKCPDGSYSGTRGAKKGYIDTTHWAVETITYAEGEVGADTVSYLRSLEGPLGGFINIPNYIVPNPVGTAFSVMTLKLLNSTVPNETTVRNYLLTEISRESKPSLIWAEYEALKELGVSNSDLKTRVEPRLKSFIANLNLSEVYQNHYLLKDIYYLLVTSRELGIEIDEQWKETVTSFVLDLKDDDGGFGSKISKIKIIRLEITLYSVLILNELGYGYRDKKTVKFIKSNRHGALWWSLPITRYTLLALNSMGAKVDGKEEIAKALELRKCPYGFFSYAPCEHHEQGGPIPTFLALDILRLLDYH
;
A
#
# COMPACT_ATOMS: atom_id res chain seq x y z
N MET A 1 18.64 3.06 -65.77
CA MET A 1 19.51 2.11 -65.04
C MET A 1 19.90 2.62 -63.64
N ARG A 2 20.42 3.85 -63.51
CA ARG A 2 20.81 4.45 -62.21
C ARG A 2 19.71 4.52 -61.12
N LYS A 3 18.44 4.81 -61.47
CA LYS A 3 17.33 4.86 -60.49
C LYS A 3 16.93 3.48 -59.93
N LYS A 4 17.10 2.40 -60.70
CA LYS A 4 16.81 1.04 -60.23
C LYS A 4 17.90 0.54 -59.27
N ILE A 5 19.16 0.85 -59.55
CA ILE A 5 20.30 0.50 -58.67
C ILE A 5 20.19 1.20 -57.31
N LEU A 6 19.77 2.47 -57.29
CA LEU A 6 19.59 3.23 -56.05
C LEU A 6 18.45 2.68 -55.17
N ALA A 7 17.34 2.26 -55.79
CA ALA A 7 16.22 1.64 -55.08
C ALA A 7 16.60 0.27 -54.49
N THR A 8 17.35 -0.55 -55.22
CA THR A 8 17.83 -1.84 -54.71
C THR A 8 18.85 -1.66 -53.57
N LEU A 9 19.70 -0.64 -53.62
CA LEU A 9 20.65 -0.32 -52.55
C LEU A 9 19.97 0.20 -51.28
N LEU A 10 18.92 1.02 -51.40
CA LEU A 10 18.12 1.49 -50.26
C LEU A 10 17.35 0.35 -49.60
N ILE A 11 16.81 -0.59 -50.39
CA ILE A 11 16.15 -1.79 -49.86
C ILE A 11 17.16 -2.68 -49.14
N LEU A 12 18.34 -2.93 -49.72
CA LEU A 12 19.39 -3.70 -49.05
C LEU A 12 19.90 -3.03 -47.77
N LEU A 13 20.07 -1.71 -47.76
CA LEU A 13 20.47 -0.95 -46.57
C LEU A 13 19.40 -1.01 -45.46
N SER A 14 18.12 -0.95 -45.82
CA SER A 14 17.02 -1.12 -44.85
C SER A 14 16.92 -2.55 -44.32
N ILE A 15 17.20 -3.57 -45.14
CA ILE A 15 17.22 -4.98 -44.70
C ILE A 15 18.46 -5.26 -43.82
N THR A 16 19.63 -4.69 -44.13
CA THR A 16 20.80 -4.82 -43.24
C THR A 16 20.65 -4.01 -41.96
N ALA A 17 19.95 -2.86 -41.97
CA ALA A 17 19.62 -2.12 -40.76
C ALA A 17 18.59 -2.87 -39.91
N ILE A 18 17.57 -3.50 -40.51
CA ILE A 18 16.61 -4.35 -39.80
C ILE A 18 17.28 -5.63 -39.27
N ILE A 19 18.20 -6.24 -40.01
CA ILE A 19 18.99 -7.40 -39.53
C ILE A 19 20.01 -6.97 -38.47
N SER A 20 20.56 -5.76 -38.50
CA SER A 20 21.44 -5.26 -37.43
C SER A 20 20.65 -4.84 -36.18
N ILE A 21 19.42 -4.34 -36.32
CA ILE A 21 18.50 -4.02 -35.21
C ILE A 21 17.89 -5.30 -34.61
N THR A 22 17.79 -6.39 -35.37
CA THR A 22 17.31 -7.69 -34.86
C THR A 22 18.43 -8.64 -34.41
N LYS A 23 19.70 -8.28 -34.58
CA LYS A 23 20.85 -9.15 -34.28
C LYS A 23 21.87 -8.55 -33.30
N THR A 24 21.51 -7.48 -32.57
CA THR A 24 22.25 -6.98 -31.41
C THR A 24 21.42 -6.97 -30.12
N HIS A 25 20.62 -8.01 -29.91
CA HIS A 25 20.18 -8.44 -28.57
C HIS A 25 20.34 -9.96 -28.41
N THR A 26 21.43 -10.51 -28.95
CA THR A 26 22.10 -11.65 -28.32
C THR A 26 23.21 -11.10 -27.45
N GLU A 27 22.82 -10.30 -26.45
CA GLU A 27 23.63 -10.19 -25.25
C GLU A 27 23.31 -11.43 -24.41
N ASN A 28 24.37 -12.08 -23.96
CA ASN A 28 24.38 -13.25 -23.11
C ASN A 28 23.23 -13.23 -22.12
N ALA A 29 22.52 -14.37 -22.00
CA ALA A 29 21.48 -14.59 -21.01
C ALA A 29 21.94 -14.11 -19.63
N THR A 30 21.58 -12.86 -19.32
CA THR A 30 21.73 -12.25 -18.01
C THR A 30 21.01 -13.14 -17.04
N ALA A 31 21.68 -13.54 -15.96
CA ALA A 31 21.03 -14.08 -14.78
C ALA A 31 19.79 -13.21 -14.52
N LEU A 32 18.61 -13.80 -14.70
CA LEU A 32 17.32 -13.14 -14.54
C LEU A 32 17.25 -12.75 -13.06
N ASN A 33 17.70 -11.54 -12.72
CA ASN A 33 17.70 -11.01 -11.36
C ASN A 33 16.26 -10.56 -11.02
N ILE A 34 15.37 -11.55 -10.98
CA ILE A 34 13.92 -11.35 -10.88
C ILE A 34 13.57 -10.66 -9.56
N THR A 35 14.38 -10.85 -8.51
CA THR A 35 14.25 -10.15 -7.22
C THR A 35 15.51 -9.34 -6.90
N THR A 36 15.54 -8.07 -7.31
CA THR A 36 16.63 -7.16 -6.91
C THR A 36 16.50 -6.73 -5.44
N PRO A 37 17.58 -6.40 -4.73
CA PRO A 37 17.52 -5.94 -3.33
C PRO A 37 16.58 -4.74 -3.11
N SER A 38 16.55 -3.77 -4.04
CA SER A 38 15.65 -2.62 -3.97
C SER A 38 14.17 -3.04 -4.00
N TRP A 39 13.82 -3.96 -4.89
CA TRP A 39 12.46 -4.50 -5.00
C TRP A 39 12.05 -5.29 -3.74
N VAL A 40 12.99 -6.06 -3.17
CA VAL A 40 12.75 -6.78 -1.91
C VAL A 40 12.50 -5.79 -0.77
N ASN A 41 13.35 -4.77 -0.64
CA ASN A 41 13.19 -3.73 0.37
C ASN A 41 11.83 -3.00 0.26
N TRP A 42 11.38 -2.71 -0.95
CA TRP A 42 10.05 -2.14 -1.17
C TRP A 42 8.91 -3.09 -0.79
N THR A 43 9.02 -4.36 -1.16
CA THR A 43 8.03 -5.38 -0.78
C THR A 43 7.90 -5.48 0.75
N VAL A 44 9.03 -5.53 1.45
CA VAL A 44 9.08 -5.59 2.92
C VAL A 44 8.54 -4.30 3.55
N LYS A 45 8.97 -3.12 3.07
CA LYS A 45 8.48 -1.81 3.56
C LYS A 45 6.97 -1.71 3.41
N ARG A 46 6.43 -2.11 2.26
CA ARG A 46 4.98 -2.06 2.01
C ARG A 46 4.21 -3.03 2.88
N LEU A 47 4.71 -4.25 3.12
CA LEU A 47 4.09 -5.15 4.10
C LEU A 47 4.14 -4.57 5.53
N TYR A 48 5.23 -3.91 5.92
CA TYR A 48 5.28 -3.22 7.22
C TYR A 48 4.21 -2.14 7.35
N LEU A 49 4.04 -1.31 6.31
CA LEU A 49 3.04 -0.24 6.27
C LEU A 49 1.59 -0.75 6.20
N ALA A 50 1.36 -1.90 5.57
CA ALA A 50 0.03 -2.50 5.43
C ALA A 50 -0.40 -3.37 6.62
N GLN A 51 0.40 -3.43 7.69
CA GLN A 51 0.07 -4.23 8.86
C GLN A 51 -0.92 -3.48 9.78
N ASP A 52 -1.97 -4.16 10.25
CA ASP A 52 -2.84 -3.62 11.29
C ASP A 52 -2.06 -3.51 12.63
N PRO A 53 -1.97 -2.31 13.24
CA PRO A 53 -1.14 -2.09 14.42
C PRO A 53 -1.69 -2.76 15.69
N VAL A 54 -2.96 -3.21 15.71
CA VAL A 54 -3.60 -3.81 16.88
C VAL A 54 -3.47 -5.32 16.87
N THR A 55 -3.82 -5.95 15.76
CA THR A 55 -3.84 -7.40 15.58
C THR A 55 -2.56 -7.95 14.96
N GLY A 56 -1.75 -7.10 14.33
CA GLY A 56 -0.61 -7.52 13.51
C GLY A 56 -1.01 -8.18 12.17
N GLY A 57 -2.31 -8.33 11.87
CA GLY A 57 -2.76 -9.00 10.66
C GLY A 57 -2.66 -8.12 9.41
N TRP A 58 -2.84 -8.75 8.25
CA TRP A 58 -2.97 -8.11 6.94
C TRP A 58 -4.29 -8.50 6.30
N ASN A 59 -4.84 -7.61 5.47
CA ASN A 59 -5.99 -7.91 4.62
C ASN A 59 -5.60 -8.34 3.19
N GLY A 60 -4.32 -8.21 2.84
CA GLY A 60 -3.77 -8.51 1.51
C GLY A 60 -3.77 -7.34 0.52
N ASP A 61 -4.39 -6.21 0.86
CA ASP A 61 -4.32 -4.97 0.08
C ASP A 61 -3.10 -4.15 0.51
N VAL A 62 -2.30 -3.77 -0.49
CA VAL A 62 -1.06 -2.99 -0.33
C VAL A 62 -1.04 -1.78 -1.27
N SER A 63 -2.15 -1.45 -1.92
CA SER A 63 -2.24 -0.38 -2.92
C SER A 63 -1.94 0.99 -2.31
N PHE A 64 -2.55 1.29 -1.15
CA PHE A 64 -2.39 2.56 -0.43
C PHE A 64 -0.97 2.83 0.10
N THR A 65 -0.07 1.84 0.09
CA THR A 65 1.29 1.96 0.63
C THR A 65 2.27 2.70 -0.28
N ILE A 66 1.83 3.09 -1.48
CA ILE A 66 2.66 3.84 -2.43
C ILE A 66 1.95 5.03 -3.06
N LEU A 67 0.62 5.10 -2.95
CA LEU A 67 -0.18 6.16 -3.57
C LEU A 67 -0.16 7.41 -2.67
N PRO A 68 0.43 8.53 -3.14
CA PRO A 68 0.36 9.77 -2.40
C PRO A 68 -1.06 10.35 -2.43
N SER A 69 -1.32 11.29 -1.52
CA SER A 69 -2.50 12.14 -1.59
C SER A 69 -2.14 13.59 -1.36
N LEU A 70 -2.94 14.50 -1.91
CA LEU A 70 -2.69 15.94 -1.80
C LEU A 70 -2.64 16.41 -0.35
N TYR A 71 -3.61 15.98 0.48
CA TYR A 71 -3.67 16.28 1.92
C TYR A 71 -2.38 15.88 2.65
N HIS A 72 -1.98 14.61 2.51
CA HIS A 72 -0.81 14.11 3.21
C HIS A 72 0.47 14.77 2.69
N THR A 73 0.53 15.02 1.38
CA THR A 73 1.66 15.70 0.76
C THR A 73 1.79 17.12 1.27
N TYR A 74 0.70 17.88 1.38
CA TYR A 74 0.72 19.22 1.97
C TYR A 74 1.31 19.19 3.39
N HIS A 75 0.74 18.39 4.29
CA HIS A 75 1.21 18.33 5.67
C HIS A 75 2.66 17.81 5.79
N GLY A 76 3.04 16.82 4.99
CA GLY A 76 4.40 16.30 4.95
C GLY A 76 5.43 17.34 4.48
N ILE A 77 5.13 18.05 3.39
CA ILE A 77 6.03 19.08 2.84
C ILE A 77 6.14 20.26 3.80
N MET A 78 5.03 20.79 4.33
CA MET A 78 5.10 21.88 5.31
C MET A 78 5.97 21.49 6.51
N THR A 79 5.83 20.24 6.99
CA THR A 79 6.65 19.74 8.10
C THR A 79 8.14 19.65 7.73
N LEU A 80 8.47 19.16 6.54
CA LEU A 80 9.86 19.13 6.07
C LEU A 80 10.43 20.55 5.93
N THR A 81 9.68 21.50 5.38
CA THR A 81 10.09 22.91 5.28
C THR A 81 10.39 23.51 6.66
N LEU A 82 9.53 23.29 7.66
CA LEU A 82 9.75 23.73 9.05
C LEU A 82 11.03 23.16 9.67
N LEU A 83 11.46 21.98 9.21
CA LEU A 83 12.68 21.31 9.65
C LEU A 83 13.91 21.64 8.80
N ASN A 84 13.79 22.54 7.82
CA ASN A 84 14.81 22.82 6.81
C ASN A 84 15.27 21.56 6.06
N LEU A 85 14.33 20.68 5.74
CA LEU A 85 14.55 19.44 5.00
C LEU A 85 13.83 19.49 3.65
N SER A 86 14.37 18.78 2.66
CA SER A 86 13.70 18.56 1.37
C SER A 86 13.20 17.11 1.26
N PRO A 87 12.19 16.84 0.42
CA PRO A 87 11.77 15.48 0.07
C PRO A 87 12.94 14.67 -0.50
N THR A 88 12.88 13.36 -0.34
CA THR A 88 13.87 12.42 -0.87
C THR A 88 13.88 12.43 -2.40
N ASP A 89 12.70 12.59 -3.01
CA ASP A 89 12.52 12.69 -4.46
C ASP A 89 11.65 13.92 -4.80
N PRO A 90 12.25 15.12 -4.88
CA PRO A 90 11.51 16.35 -5.15
C PRO A 90 10.93 16.38 -6.57
N GLU A 91 11.61 15.78 -7.56
CA GLU A 91 11.13 15.79 -8.95
C GLU A 91 9.90 14.91 -9.12
N LYS A 92 9.86 13.71 -8.53
CA LYS A 92 8.61 12.93 -8.51
C LYS A 92 7.48 13.62 -7.78
N THR A 93 7.80 14.38 -6.73
CA THR A 93 6.78 15.19 -6.05
C THR A 93 6.24 16.27 -6.99
N ARG A 94 7.08 16.95 -7.78
CA ARG A 94 6.63 17.90 -8.81
C ARG A 94 5.76 17.21 -9.87
N GLU A 95 6.11 16.01 -10.32
CA GLU A 95 5.31 15.22 -11.27
C GLU A 95 3.93 14.91 -10.71
N PHE A 96 3.85 14.38 -9.48
CA PHE A 96 2.60 14.16 -8.76
C PHE A 96 1.74 15.43 -8.67
N LEU A 97 2.33 16.58 -8.33
CA LEU A 97 1.58 17.84 -8.24
C LEU A 97 1.05 18.31 -9.61
N ARG A 98 1.72 17.97 -10.71
CA ARG A 98 1.21 18.25 -12.07
C ARG A 98 0.06 17.34 -12.44
N GLU A 99 0.10 16.07 -12.06
CA GLU A 99 -1.03 15.15 -12.22
C GLU A 99 -2.24 15.62 -11.41
N GLU A 100 -2.04 16.08 -10.17
CA GLU A 100 -3.13 16.64 -9.34
C GLU A 100 -3.73 17.92 -9.93
N GLU A 101 -2.93 18.77 -10.56
CA GLU A 101 -3.43 19.94 -11.30
C GLU A 101 -4.27 19.54 -12.52
N GLU A 102 -3.87 18.52 -13.26
CA GLU A 102 -4.68 17.99 -14.38
C GLU A 102 -5.99 17.36 -13.88
N ASN A 103 -5.94 16.63 -12.76
CA ASN A 103 -7.11 16.07 -12.09
C ASN A 103 -8.08 17.17 -11.64
N PHE A 104 -7.56 18.26 -11.07
CA PHE A 104 -8.34 19.44 -10.67
C PHE A 104 -9.15 20.00 -11.86
N TYR A 105 -8.53 20.20 -13.02
CA TYR A 105 -9.22 20.73 -14.20
C TYR A 105 -10.21 19.75 -14.83
N SER A 106 -9.92 18.45 -14.79
CA SER A 106 -10.80 17.44 -15.36
C SER A 106 -12.09 17.22 -14.54
N GLY A 107 -12.15 17.73 -13.31
CA GLY A 107 -13.28 17.56 -12.40
C GLY A 107 -13.49 16.12 -11.90
N ARG A 108 -12.54 15.19 -12.17
CA ARG A 108 -12.69 13.76 -11.86
C ARG A 108 -12.89 13.44 -10.37
N ASN A 109 -12.58 14.38 -9.47
CA ASN A 109 -12.64 14.19 -8.03
C ASN A 109 -13.49 15.23 -7.28
N TYR A 110 -14.31 16.04 -7.98
CA TYR A 110 -15.06 17.15 -7.37
C TYR A 110 -14.17 18.01 -6.46
N PRO A 111 -13.18 18.71 -7.02
CA PRO A 111 -12.19 19.43 -6.24
C PRO A 111 -12.86 20.42 -5.28
N SER A 112 -12.30 20.53 -4.08
CA SER A 112 -12.72 21.51 -3.07
C SER A 112 -11.78 22.71 -3.03
N VAL A 113 -12.23 23.79 -2.36
CA VAL A 113 -11.39 24.95 -2.05
C VAL A 113 -10.17 24.55 -1.21
N LEU A 114 -10.32 23.53 -0.37
CA LEU A 114 -9.21 22.99 0.42
C LEU A 114 -8.15 22.33 -0.48
N ASP A 115 -8.56 21.61 -1.51
CA ASP A 115 -7.63 21.02 -2.49
C ASP A 115 -6.89 22.11 -3.28
N ALA A 116 -7.61 23.15 -3.73
CA ALA A 116 -7.00 24.31 -4.39
C ALA A 116 -5.95 24.98 -3.48
N TYR A 117 -6.29 25.19 -2.21
CA TYR A 117 -5.38 25.75 -1.22
C TYR A 117 -4.11 24.90 -1.05
N TYR A 118 -4.25 23.58 -0.86
CA TYR A 118 -3.11 22.69 -0.68
C TYR A 118 -2.22 22.64 -1.92
N LEU A 119 -2.80 22.51 -3.10
CA LEU A 119 -2.05 22.42 -4.36
C LEU A 119 -1.26 23.71 -4.64
N LEU A 120 -1.88 24.89 -4.46
CA LEU A 120 -1.19 26.15 -4.68
C LEU A 120 -0.13 26.46 -3.61
N SER A 121 -0.36 26.03 -2.37
CA SER A 121 0.66 26.13 -1.31
C SER A 121 1.88 25.29 -1.65
N LEU A 122 1.66 24.06 -2.12
CA LEU A 122 2.73 23.18 -2.59
C LEU A 122 3.42 23.75 -3.83
N PHE A 123 2.69 24.35 -4.77
CA PHE A 123 3.31 25.05 -5.90
C PHE A 123 4.24 26.17 -5.45
N LYS A 124 3.84 26.98 -4.46
CA LYS A 124 4.71 28.01 -3.88
C LYS A 124 6.00 27.39 -3.32
N GLU A 125 5.89 26.34 -2.50
CA GLU A 125 7.08 25.68 -1.90
C GLU A 125 8.04 25.09 -2.96
N PHE A 126 7.49 24.57 -4.05
CA PHE A 126 8.31 24.00 -5.13
C PHE A 126 8.71 25.03 -6.20
N ASN A 127 8.43 26.33 -6.03
CA ASN A 127 8.63 27.35 -7.06
C ASN A 127 7.96 26.99 -8.40
N MET A 128 6.76 26.42 -8.34
CA MET A 128 5.91 26.12 -9.48
C MET A 128 4.81 27.18 -9.59
N SER A 129 4.33 27.42 -10.81
CA SER A 129 3.13 28.20 -11.05
C SER A 129 2.03 27.32 -11.64
N PRO A 130 0.74 27.62 -11.36
CA PRO A 130 -0.37 26.93 -12.00
C PRO A 130 -0.35 27.20 -13.51
N ARG A 131 -0.61 26.17 -14.31
CA ARG A 131 -0.72 26.23 -15.78
C ARG A 131 -1.91 27.05 -16.21
N ASN A 132 -3.01 26.99 -15.47
CA ASN A 132 -4.19 27.80 -15.69
C ASN A 132 -4.64 28.48 -14.39
N ARG A 133 -4.03 29.64 -14.11
CA ARG A 133 -4.36 30.49 -12.96
C ARG A 133 -5.83 30.94 -12.97
N GLU A 134 -6.35 31.31 -14.14
CA GLU A 134 -7.72 31.82 -14.30
C GLU A 134 -8.77 30.76 -13.93
N ALA A 135 -8.52 29.49 -14.27
CA ALA A 135 -9.39 28.39 -13.87
C ALA A 135 -9.48 28.22 -12.34
N PHE A 136 -8.36 28.33 -11.62
CA PHE A 136 -8.40 28.34 -10.15
C PHE A 136 -9.16 29.55 -9.61
N GLU A 137 -8.91 30.74 -10.14
CA GLU A 137 -9.59 31.96 -9.68
C GLU A 137 -11.11 31.88 -9.92
N ASN A 138 -11.54 31.42 -11.10
CA ASN A 138 -12.95 31.22 -11.41
C ASN A 138 -13.60 30.16 -10.50
N PHE A 139 -12.91 29.04 -10.25
CA PHE A 139 -13.38 28.01 -9.33
C PHE A 139 -13.63 28.58 -7.92
N ILE A 140 -12.68 29.36 -7.39
CA ILE A 140 -12.80 30.00 -6.07
C ILE A 140 -13.97 30.98 -6.03
N LEU A 141 -14.15 31.79 -7.08
CA LEU A 141 -15.27 32.74 -7.16
C LEU A 141 -16.63 32.05 -7.26
N GLU A 142 -16.70 30.91 -7.95
CA GLU A 142 -17.91 30.10 -8.01
C GLU A 142 -18.24 29.44 -6.67
N ASP A 143 -17.24 28.98 -5.91
CA ASP A 143 -17.47 28.41 -4.58
C ASP A 143 -17.93 29.47 -3.58
N MET A 144 -17.28 30.64 -3.54
CA MET A 144 -17.66 31.75 -2.66
C MET A 144 -19.12 32.17 -2.84
N LYS A 145 -19.64 32.13 -4.08
CA LYS A 145 -21.07 32.43 -4.36
C LYS A 145 -22.03 31.42 -3.73
N LYS A 146 -21.57 30.20 -3.44
CA LYS A 146 -22.36 29.10 -2.87
C LYS A 146 -22.19 28.97 -1.36
N SER A 147 -21.00 29.24 -0.82
CA SER A 147 -20.59 28.89 0.55
C SER A 147 -20.22 30.08 1.46
N ASN A 148 -20.30 31.32 0.94
CA ASN A 148 -19.74 32.55 1.53
C ASN A 148 -18.21 32.54 1.61
N GLU A 149 -17.62 33.70 1.83
CA GLU A 149 -16.18 33.87 1.97
C GLU A 149 -15.62 33.18 3.22
N THR A 150 -14.44 32.57 3.08
CA THR A 150 -13.76 31.83 4.17
C THR A 150 -12.27 32.13 4.15
N PHE A 151 -11.56 31.78 5.23
CA PHE A 151 -10.11 31.86 5.30
C PHE A 151 -9.43 31.18 4.09
N LEU A 152 -9.90 29.99 3.70
CA LEU A 152 -9.32 29.24 2.58
C LEU A 152 -9.50 29.98 1.25
N HIS A 153 -10.65 30.63 1.03
CA HIS A 153 -10.86 31.46 -0.15
C HIS A 153 -9.83 32.59 -0.23
N ALA A 154 -9.67 33.36 0.85
CA ALA A 154 -8.73 34.47 0.91
C ALA A 154 -7.28 34.00 0.70
N LYS A 155 -6.85 32.96 1.43
CA LYS A 155 -5.49 32.42 1.35
C LYS A 155 -5.19 31.88 -0.07
N THR A 156 -6.15 31.21 -0.71
CA THR A 156 -6.01 30.73 -2.09
C THR A 156 -5.88 31.90 -3.08
N LEU A 157 -6.68 32.96 -2.92
CA LEU A 157 -6.57 34.17 -3.75
C LEU A 157 -5.21 34.89 -3.57
N ILE A 158 -4.65 34.90 -2.34
CA ILE A 158 -3.30 35.40 -2.07
C ILE A 158 -2.26 34.58 -2.84
N LEU A 159 -2.33 33.24 -2.78
CA LEU A 159 -1.42 32.35 -3.51
C LEU A 159 -1.50 32.53 -5.03
N LEU A 160 -2.67 32.91 -5.56
CA LEU A 160 -2.86 33.26 -6.96
C LEU A 160 -2.38 34.67 -7.31
N ASN A 161 -2.00 35.51 -6.35
CA ASN A 161 -1.80 36.95 -6.54
C ASN A 161 -3.03 37.64 -7.15
N SER A 162 -4.24 37.26 -6.71
CA SER A 162 -5.49 37.88 -7.16
C SER A 162 -5.68 39.25 -6.52
N THR A 163 -6.21 40.20 -7.29
CA THR A 163 -6.58 41.53 -6.80
C THR A 163 -7.74 41.49 -5.79
N LEU A 164 -8.49 40.38 -5.75
CA LEU A 164 -9.60 40.18 -4.82
C LEU A 164 -9.15 39.78 -3.42
N ALA A 165 -7.92 39.27 -3.27
CA ALA A 165 -7.37 38.82 -1.99
C ALA A 165 -7.52 39.87 -0.89
N LYS A 166 -7.10 41.12 -1.14
CA LYS A 166 -7.22 42.23 -0.19
C LYS A 166 -8.65 42.44 0.30
N LYS A 167 -9.61 42.47 -0.64
CA LYS A 167 -11.02 42.72 -0.33
C LYS A 167 -11.59 41.61 0.55
N VAL A 168 -11.31 40.35 0.20
CA VAL A 168 -11.81 39.19 0.95
C VAL A 168 -11.17 39.11 2.33
N SER A 169 -9.85 39.32 2.46
CA SER A 169 -9.17 39.36 3.75
C SER A 169 -9.74 40.45 4.68
N MET A 170 -10.00 41.65 4.14
CA MET A 170 -10.64 42.74 4.91
C MET A 170 -12.06 42.41 5.32
N PHE A 171 -12.85 41.79 4.44
CA PHE A 171 -14.20 41.35 4.78
C PHE A 171 -14.20 40.38 5.97
N LEU A 172 -13.36 39.34 5.94
CA LEU A 172 -13.25 38.37 7.03
C LEU A 172 -12.82 39.01 8.36
N TRP A 173 -11.89 39.98 8.30
CA TRP A 173 -11.46 40.72 9.48
C TRP A 173 -12.59 41.53 10.12
N LEU A 174 -13.43 42.18 9.32
CA LEU A 174 -14.54 42.99 9.82
C LEU A 174 -15.64 42.13 10.48
N GLU A 175 -15.72 40.85 10.13
CA GLU A 175 -16.62 39.87 10.78
C GLU A 175 -16.05 39.33 12.10
N LEU A 176 -14.74 39.49 12.37
CA LEU A 176 -14.12 39.01 13.61
C LEU A 176 -14.60 39.85 14.81
N ARG A 177 -15.27 39.19 15.74
CA ARG A 177 -15.71 39.81 17.00
C ARG A 177 -14.68 39.57 18.10
N PRO A 178 -14.27 40.61 18.86
CA PRO A 178 -13.38 40.43 19.99
C PRO A 178 -14.08 39.68 21.11
N GLU A 179 -13.50 38.54 21.52
CA GLU A 179 -14.02 37.69 22.58
C GLU A 179 -12.88 37.18 23.46
N HIS A 180 -13.15 36.96 24.75
CA HIS A 180 -12.16 36.42 25.70
C HIS A 180 -12.06 34.88 25.57
N SER A 181 -11.60 34.39 24.41
CA SER A 181 -11.49 32.95 24.12
C SER A 181 -10.24 32.62 23.30
N LEU A 182 -9.72 31.39 23.45
CA LEU A 182 -8.60 30.89 22.64
C LEU A 182 -8.97 30.73 21.15
N GLU A 183 -10.25 30.52 20.86
CA GLU A 183 -10.78 30.53 19.49
C GLU A 183 -10.64 31.92 18.85
N PHE A 184 -10.97 32.99 19.58
CA PHE A 184 -10.71 34.35 19.11
C PHE A 184 -9.22 34.58 18.87
N LEU A 185 -8.34 34.14 19.78
CA LEU A 185 -6.89 34.28 19.61
C LEU A 185 -6.39 33.59 18.33
N TRP A 186 -6.87 32.38 18.06
CA TRP A 186 -6.56 31.64 16.84
C TRP A 186 -7.04 32.38 15.59
N ASN A 187 -8.30 32.78 15.55
CA ASN A 187 -8.88 33.51 14.42
C ASN A 187 -8.19 34.86 14.18
N PHE A 188 -7.83 35.58 15.26
CA PHE A 188 -7.06 36.82 15.19
C PHE A 188 -5.72 36.60 14.47
N LEU A 189 -4.95 35.56 14.85
CA LEU A 189 -3.66 35.24 14.22
C LEU A 189 -3.83 34.92 12.73
N GLN A 190 -4.80 34.05 12.39
CA GLN A 190 -5.08 33.68 11.01
C GLN A 190 -5.50 34.86 10.13
N LEU A 191 -6.44 35.68 10.59
CA LEU A 191 -6.95 36.81 9.80
C LEU A 191 -5.94 37.95 9.70
N ARG A 192 -5.13 38.16 10.75
CA ARG A 192 -3.99 39.08 10.68
C ARG A 192 -3.01 38.65 9.59
N GLU A 193 -2.63 37.38 9.57
CA GLU A 193 -1.74 36.83 8.54
C GLU A 193 -2.28 37.11 7.13
N LEU A 194 -3.56 36.83 6.89
CA LEU A 194 -4.20 37.11 5.58
C LEU A 194 -4.13 38.58 5.18
N LEU A 195 -4.34 39.50 6.13
CA LEU A 195 -4.27 40.93 5.86
C LEU A 195 -2.85 41.35 5.48
N LEU A 196 -1.86 40.93 6.26
CA LEU A 196 -0.46 41.26 6.01
C LEU A 196 0.02 40.68 4.68
N GLU A 197 -0.26 39.41 4.40
CA GLU A 197 0.12 38.77 3.14
C GLU A 197 -0.62 39.32 1.93
N SER A 198 -1.87 39.75 2.10
CA SER A 198 -2.59 40.45 1.03
C SER A 198 -2.07 41.87 0.78
N GLY A 199 -1.19 42.40 1.66
CA GLY A 199 -0.49 43.66 1.49
C GLY A 199 -1.11 44.84 2.24
N TYR A 200 -1.80 44.60 3.37
CA TYR A 200 -2.12 45.64 4.35
C TYR A 200 -0.98 45.83 5.35
N SER A 201 -0.82 47.06 5.82
CA SER A 201 -0.04 47.37 7.02
C SER A 201 -0.96 47.41 8.26
N PRO A 202 -0.44 47.15 9.48
CA PRO A 202 -1.24 47.22 10.71
C PRO A 202 -2.03 48.52 10.90
N ASP A 203 -1.46 49.66 10.48
CA ASP A 203 -2.10 50.98 10.63
C ASP A 203 -3.30 51.20 9.70
N GLU A 204 -3.40 50.42 8.61
CA GLU A 204 -4.53 50.45 7.68
C GLU A 204 -5.68 49.54 8.12
N ILE A 205 -5.47 48.69 9.13
CA ILE A 205 -6.43 47.68 9.56
C ILE A 205 -7.36 48.28 10.63
N PRO A 206 -8.69 48.34 10.38
CA PRO A 206 -9.63 48.90 11.35
C PRO A 206 -9.59 48.18 12.70
N ASN A 207 -9.56 48.95 13.78
CA ASN A 207 -9.55 48.48 15.18
C ASN A 207 -8.39 47.52 15.53
N TYR A 208 -7.31 47.48 14.74
CA TYR A 208 -6.20 46.54 14.95
C TYR A 208 -5.60 46.62 16.36
N ALA A 209 -5.31 47.82 16.84
CA ALA A 209 -4.73 48.01 18.17
C ALA A 209 -5.63 47.44 19.30
N ALA A 210 -6.94 47.63 19.18
CA ALA A 210 -7.90 47.11 20.15
C ALA A 210 -7.98 45.57 20.09
N MET A 211 -8.08 44.99 18.89
CA MET A 211 -8.09 43.53 18.73
C MET A 211 -6.79 42.88 19.23
N ASN A 212 -5.64 43.51 18.96
CA ASN A 212 -4.34 43.03 19.43
C ASN A 212 -4.23 43.07 20.97
N GLU A 213 -4.77 44.10 21.62
CA GLU A 213 -4.79 44.16 23.09
C GLU A 213 -5.71 43.09 23.70
N THR A 214 -6.86 42.83 23.08
CA THR A 214 -7.73 41.69 23.46
C THR A 214 -6.98 40.37 23.29
N ALA A 215 -6.31 40.15 22.15
CA ALA A 215 -5.55 38.94 21.88
C ALA A 215 -4.42 38.73 22.90
N ARG A 216 -3.69 39.81 23.24
CA ARG A 216 -2.66 39.81 24.29
C ARG A 216 -3.23 39.46 25.67
N THR A 217 -4.41 39.99 26.01
CA THR A 217 -5.10 39.66 27.26
C THR A 217 -5.45 38.18 27.34
N VAL A 218 -6.09 37.63 26.30
CA VAL A 218 -6.41 36.20 26.20
C VAL A 218 -5.15 35.34 26.30
N PHE A 219 -4.10 35.70 25.56
CA PHE A 219 -2.81 35.01 25.62
C PHE A 219 -2.24 34.98 27.04
N ASN A 220 -2.23 36.12 27.74
CA ASN A 220 -1.70 36.22 29.10
C ASN A 220 -2.49 35.38 30.10
N GLU A 221 -3.81 35.31 29.97
CA GLU A 221 -4.67 34.48 30.82
C GLU A 221 -4.45 32.98 30.56
N ALA A 222 -4.45 32.56 29.30
CA ALA A 222 -4.23 31.18 28.90
C ALA A 222 -2.83 30.68 29.31
N SER A 223 -1.80 31.52 29.16
CA SER A 223 -0.41 31.21 29.52
C SER A 223 -0.23 30.85 31.01
N ARG A 224 -1.10 31.37 31.90
CA ARG A 224 -1.08 31.04 33.34
C ARG A 224 -1.64 29.66 33.65
N ARG A 225 -2.41 29.05 32.73
CA ARG A 225 -3.13 27.78 32.91
C ARG A 225 -2.69 26.71 31.89
N ILE A 226 -1.46 26.80 31.41
CA ILE A 226 -0.92 25.94 30.34
C ILE A 226 -1.09 24.44 30.57
N GLU A 227 -1.10 23.99 31.83
CA GLU A 227 -1.25 22.58 32.19
C GLU A 227 -2.62 22.00 31.80
N ASN A 228 -3.63 22.86 31.67
CA ASN A 228 -5.00 22.51 31.31
C ASN A 228 -5.28 22.62 29.80
N LEU A 229 -4.30 23.04 29.00
CA LEU A 229 -4.48 23.29 27.58
C LEU A 229 -4.43 22.00 26.73
N GLY A 230 -5.28 21.98 25.71
CA GLY A 230 -5.32 20.93 24.70
C GLY A 230 -4.18 21.03 23.69
N PHE A 231 -4.13 20.07 22.77
CA PHE A 231 -3.12 20.03 21.71
C PHE A 231 -3.10 21.31 20.86
N PHE A 232 -4.27 21.73 20.37
CA PHE A 232 -4.42 22.89 19.50
C PHE A 232 -4.17 24.22 20.23
N ASP A 233 -4.57 24.32 21.50
CA ASP A 233 -4.32 25.50 22.33
C ASP A 233 -2.82 25.77 22.52
N LEU A 234 -2.01 24.71 22.66
CA LEU A 234 -0.55 24.82 22.75
C LEU A 234 0.05 25.39 21.46
N ASN A 235 -0.44 24.96 20.29
CA ASN A 235 -0.04 25.51 19.00
C ASN A 235 -0.37 27.01 18.91
N THR A 236 -1.60 27.41 19.26
CA THR A 236 -2.03 28.81 19.27
C THR A 236 -1.13 29.68 20.15
N LEU A 237 -0.80 29.24 21.37
CA LEU A 237 0.09 29.99 22.25
C LEU A 237 1.53 30.06 21.71
N ALA A 238 2.05 28.96 21.17
CA ALA A 238 3.39 28.94 20.59
C ALA A 238 3.48 29.91 19.41
N ARG A 239 2.50 29.88 18.51
CA ARG A 239 2.39 30.79 17.38
C ARG A 239 2.34 32.25 17.82
N PHE A 240 1.54 32.57 18.83
CA PHE A 240 1.49 33.92 19.38
C PHE A 240 2.85 34.36 19.94
N ILE A 241 3.56 33.50 20.68
CA ILE A 241 4.91 33.79 21.20
C ILE A 241 5.86 34.13 20.07
N TRP A 242 5.83 33.35 19.00
CA TRP A 242 6.70 33.50 17.84
C TRP A 242 6.42 34.81 17.09
N GLU A 243 5.17 35.04 16.68
CA GLU A 243 4.79 36.20 15.86
C GLU A 243 4.86 37.53 16.63
N GLU A 244 4.61 37.52 17.95
CA GLU A 244 4.71 38.73 18.80
C GLU A 244 6.09 38.89 19.46
N HIS A 245 7.05 38.03 19.14
CA HIS A 245 8.40 38.03 19.73
C HIS A 245 8.39 38.06 21.27
N VAL A 246 7.50 37.29 21.90
CA VAL A 246 7.34 37.25 23.36
C VAL A 246 8.54 36.57 24.00
N LYS A 247 9.34 37.33 24.75
CA LYS A 247 10.53 36.82 25.48
C LYS A 247 10.14 36.14 26.79
N ASN A 248 9.59 34.92 26.71
CA ASN A 248 9.20 34.13 27.89
C ASN A 248 9.70 32.67 27.81
N GLU A 249 10.96 32.47 28.17
CA GLU A 249 11.63 31.15 28.17
C GLU A 249 10.94 30.11 29.05
N THR A 250 10.37 30.53 30.19
CA THR A 250 9.65 29.63 31.09
C THR A 250 8.40 29.08 30.41
N LEU A 251 7.65 29.93 29.70
CA LEU A 251 6.46 29.51 28.97
C LEU A 251 6.81 28.60 27.78
N ARG A 252 7.84 28.96 27.00
CA ARG A 252 8.36 28.12 25.90
C ARG A 252 8.69 26.71 26.38
N ARG A 253 9.45 26.59 27.47
CA ARG A 253 9.78 25.29 28.08
C ARG A 253 8.55 24.50 28.53
N LYS A 254 7.53 25.17 29.09
CA LYS A 254 6.27 24.53 29.48
C LYS A 254 5.46 24.05 28.28
N ILE A 255 5.43 24.80 27.18
CA ILE A 255 4.82 24.37 25.91
C ILE A 255 5.53 23.12 25.40
N LEU A 256 6.86 23.18 25.31
CA LEU A 256 7.68 22.05 24.85
C LEU A 256 7.47 20.80 25.71
N THR A 257 7.41 20.92 27.04
CA THR A 257 7.12 19.77 27.91
C THR A 257 5.69 19.24 27.71
N SER A 258 4.73 20.12 27.44
CA SER A 258 3.33 19.74 27.29
C SER A 258 3.04 19.06 25.94
N ILE A 259 3.65 19.52 24.84
CA ILE A 259 3.46 18.93 23.52
C ILE A 259 4.03 17.50 23.44
N GLN A 260 5.09 17.19 24.20
CA GLN A 260 5.66 15.84 24.26
C GLN A 260 4.69 14.78 24.81
N LYS A 261 3.65 15.17 25.57
CA LYS A 261 2.61 14.25 26.06
C LYS A 261 1.74 13.65 24.95
N TYR A 262 1.81 14.24 23.75
CA TYR A 262 1.06 13.86 22.56
C TYR A 262 1.90 13.06 21.56
N LYS A 263 3.19 12.85 21.85
CA LYS A 263 4.09 12.08 21.00
C LYS A 263 3.81 10.59 21.12
N CYS A 264 3.72 9.91 19.98
CA CYS A 264 3.52 8.47 19.87
C CYS A 264 4.87 7.73 19.80
N PRO A 265 4.91 6.41 20.09
CA PRO A 265 6.15 5.63 20.07
C PRO A 265 6.85 5.57 18.71
N ASP A 266 6.12 5.76 17.61
CA ASP A 266 6.65 5.78 16.25
C ASP A 266 7.25 7.14 15.84
N GLY A 267 7.23 8.13 16.74
CA GLY A 267 7.75 9.49 16.50
C GLY A 267 6.70 10.47 15.96
N SER A 268 5.51 10.01 15.59
CA SER A 268 4.37 10.85 15.21
C SER A 268 3.72 11.55 16.41
N TYR A 269 2.79 12.47 16.17
CA TYR A 269 1.99 13.11 17.21
C TYR A 269 0.51 12.87 16.99
N SER A 270 -0.26 12.79 18.07
CA SER A 270 -1.73 12.66 18.06
C SER A 270 -2.38 13.84 18.78
N GLY A 271 -3.59 14.24 18.37
CA GLY A 271 -4.39 15.22 19.12
C GLY A 271 -4.84 14.73 20.51
N THR A 272 -4.68 13.43 20.79
CA THR A 272 -5.11 12.78 22.05
C THR A 272 -3.91 12.24 22.82
N ARG A 273 -3.82 12.58 24.11
CA ARG A 273 -2.72 12.13 25.01
C ARG A 273 -2.71 10.60 25.13
N GLY A 274 -1.53 10.00 25.04
CA GLY A 274 -1.34 8.55 25.21
C GLY A 274 -1.81 7.69 24.03
N ALA A 275 -2.12 8.30 22.87
CA ALA A 275 -2.41 7.55 21.66
C ALA A 275 -1.21 6.72 21.21
N LYS A 276 -1.48 5.53 20.64
CA LYS A 276 -0.44 4.63 20.12
C LYS A 276 0.06 5.02 18.73
N LYS A 277 -0.72 5.83 18.00
CA LYS A 277 -0.45 6.26 16.62
C LYS A 277 -0.93 7.70 16.44
N GLY A 278 -0.12 8.48 15.75
CA GLY A 278 -0.43 9.83 15.30
C GLY A 278 -0.70 9.90 13.80
N TYR A 279 -0.95 11.11 13.32
CA TYR A 279 -1.28 11.40 11.93
C TYR A 279 -0.35 12.47 11.39
N ILE A 280 -0.24 12.57 10.06
CA ILE A 280 0.70 13.50 9.42
C ILE A 280 0.36 14.96 9.71
N ASP A 281 -0.93 15.28 9.83
CA ASP A 281 -1.46 16.61 10.15
C ASP A 281 -1.20 17.02 11.59
N THR A 282 -1.49 16.15 12.55
CA THR A 282 -1.15 16.38 13.96
C THR A 282 0.35 16.38 14.18
N THR A 283 1.12 15.62 13.39
CA THR A 283 2.59 15.69 13.39
C THR A 283 3.07 17.04 12.85
N HIS A 284 2.48 17.53 11.76
CA HIS A 284 2.76 18.86 11.22
C HIS A 284 2.54 19.94 12.29
N TRP A 285 1.36 20.00 12.90
CA TRP A 285 1.05 21.01 13.91
C TRP A 285 1.90 20.89 15.18
N ALA A 286 2.32 19.68 15.56
CA ALA A 286 3.23 19.49 16.68
C ALA A 286 4.63 20.02 16.36
N VAL A 287 5.16 19.72 15.16
CA VAL A 287 6.45 20.26 14.70
C VAL A 287 6.38 21.78 14.63
N GLU A 288 5.32 22.34 14.08
CA GLU A 288 5.08 23.78 14.05
C GLU A 288 5.09 24.39 15.47
N THR A 289 4.38 23.76 16.42
CA THR A 289 4.35 24.18 17.83
C THR A 289 5.75 24.17 18.46
N ILE A 290 6.54 23.13 18.18
CA ILE A 290 7.91 22.99 18.68
C ILE A 290 8.80 24.08 18.08
N THR A 291 8.72 24.30 16.77
CA THR A 291 9.47 25.34 16.06
C THR A 291 9.15 26.73 16.60
N TYR A 292 7.87 27.08 16.75
CA TYR A 292 7.46 28.38 17.31
C TYR A 292 7.89 28.57 18.77
N ALA A 293 7.98 27.48 19.53
CA ALA A 293 8.52 27.52 20.89
C ALA A 293 10.06 27.46 20.94
N GLU A 294 10.74 27.55 19.80
CA GLU A 294 12.20 27.49 19.65
C GLU A 294 12.81 26.18 20.21
N GLY A 295 12.09 25.07 20.07
CA GLY A 295 12.54 23.73 20.45
C GLY A 295 13.13 22.91 19.30
N GLU A 296 13.67 21.74 19.64
CA GLU A 296 14.22 20.78 18.67
C GLU A 296 13.27 19.59 18.49
N VAL A 297 13.10 19.18 17.23
CA VAL A 297 12.32 18.00 16.85
C VAL A 297 13.22 16.76 16.85
N GLY A 298 12.71 15.66 17.40
CA GLY A 298 13.46 14.41 17.53
C GLY A 298 13.70 13.71 16.18
N ALA A 299 14.81 12.96 16.09
CA ALA A 299 15.17 12.17 14.90
C ALA A 299 14.16 11.06 14.57
N ASP A 300 13.42 10.58 15.57
CA ASP A 300 12.30 9.64 15.42
C ASP A 300 11.14 10.27 14.64
N THR A 301 10.80 11.54 14.90
CA THR A 301 9.78 12.28 14.15
C THR A 301 10.21 12.48 12.69
N VAL A 302 11.48 12.78 12.44
CA VAL A 302 12.03 12.83 11.07
C VAL A 302 11.92 11.46 10.41
N SER A 303 12.28 10.39 11.12
CA SER A 303 12.19 9.01 10.61
C SER A 303 10.76 8.62 10.26
N TYR A 304 9.78 9.01 11.07
CA TYR A 304 8.35 8.85 10.78
C TYR A 304 7.97 9.55 9.46
N LEU A 305 8.34 10.83 9.29
CA LEU A 305 8.05 11.57 8.06
C LEU A 305 8.65 10.89 6.83
N ARG A 306 9.94 10.51 6.90
CA ARG A 306 10.62 9.79 5.80
C ARG A 306 9.97 8.45 5.48
N SER A 307 9.36 7.79 6.46
CA SER A 307 8.67 6.52 6.23
C SER A 307 7.44 6.66 5.32
N LEU A 308 6.79 7.83 5.35
CA LEU A 308 5.57 8.15 4.61
C LEU A 308 5.84 8.76 3.23
N GLU A 309 7.09 9.04 2.87
CA GLU A 309 7.41 9.47 1.51
C GLU A 309 7.17 8.34 0.51
N GLY A 310 6.33 8.63 -0.47
CA GLY A 310 5.89 7.71 -1.49
C GLY A 310 6.93 7.55 -2.59
N PRO A 311 7.06 6.34 -3.19
CA PRO A 311 7.93 6.16 -4.34
C PRO A 311 7.45 6.89 -5.61
N LEU A 312 6.21 7.37 -5.60
CA LEU A 312 5.58 8.14 -6.69
C LEU A 312 5.66 9.65 -6.44
N GLY A 313 6.49 10.09 -5.48
CA GLY A 313 6.47 11.44 -4.99
C GLY A 313 5.40 11.64 -3.91
N GLY A 314 5.43 12.80 -3.27
CA GLY A 314 4.47 13.16 -2.22
C GLY A 314 4.51 12.23 -0.99
N PHE A 315 3.44 12.29 -0.20
CA PHE A 315 3.29 11.51 1.03
C PHE A 315 2.06 10.61 0.95
N ILE A 316 2.24 9.35 1.37
CA ILE A 316 1.21 8.31 1.36
C ILE A 316 0.26 8.45 2.54
N ASN A 317 -0.98 7.98 2.35
CA ASN A 317 -1.96 7.85 3.41
C ASN A 317 -2.01 6.41 3.91
N ILE A 318 -1.59 6.18 5.16
CA ILE A 318 -1.74 4.87 5.79
C ILE A 318 -3.04 4.85 6.59
N PRO A 319 -4.02 4.00 6.22
CA PRO A 319 -5.29 3.90 6.92
C PRO A 319 -5.14 3.71 8.43
N ASN A 320 -6.11 4.24 9.17
CA ASN A 320 -6.14 4.15 10.62
C ASN A 320 -6.51 2.75 11.11
N TYR A 321 -7.19 2.00 10.25
CA TYR A 321 -7.69 0.68 10.54
C TYR A 321 -7.62 -0.18 9.29
N ILE A 322 -7.07 -1.37 9.44
CA ILE A 322 -7.01 -2.39 8.40
C ILE A 322 -7.76 -3.59 8.97
N VAL A 323 -8.82 -4.04 8.31
CA VAL A 323 -9.56 -5.25 8.74
C VAL A 323 -8.73 -6.46 8.34
N PRO A 324 -7.98 -7.12 9.25
CA PRO A 324 -7.13 -8.23 8.87
C PRO A 324 -7.98 -9.42 8.42
N ASN A 325 -7.43 -10.27 7.56
CA ASN A 325 -7.99 -11.60 7.31
C ASN A 325 -6.90 -12.68 7.37
N PRO A 326 -7.26 -13.95 7.71
CA PRO A 326 -6.28 -15.00 7.95
C PRO A 326 -5.44 -15.31 6.72
N VAL A 327 -6.06 -15.31 5.54
CA VAL A 327 -5.40 -15.64 4.26
C VAL A 327 -4.37 -14.58 3.87
N GLY A 328 -4.77 -13.30 3.87
CA GLY A 328 -3.89 -12.17 3.59
C GLY A 328 -2.72 -12.11 4.58
N THR A 329 -2.98 -12.41 5.85
CA THR A 329 -1.96 -12.52 6.90
C THR A 329 -0.99 -13.67 6.61
N ALA A 330 -1.50 -14.87 6.35
CA ALA A 330 -0.70 -16.05 6.09
C ALA A 330 0.22 -15.88 4.88
N PHE A 331 -0.31 -15.39 3.76
CA PHE A 331 0.50 -15.14 2.57
C PHE A 331 1.50 -13.99 2.74
N SER A 332 1.23 -13.01 3.61
CA SER A 332 2.20 -11.97 3.95
C SER A 332 3.38 -12.54 4.75
N VAL A 333 3.11 -13.40 5.73
CA VAL A 333 4.13 -14.13 6.50
C VAL A 333 4.98 -15.00 5.57
N MET A 334 4.34 -15.86 4.77
CA MET A 334 5.06 -16.74 3.84
C MET A 334 5.88 -15.95 2.81
N THR A 335 5.38 -14.81 2.33
CA THR A 335 6.12 -13.92 1.43
C THR A 335 7.36 -13.34 2.13
N LEU A 336 7.24 -12.80 3.34
CA LEU A 336 8.38 -12.26 4.09
C LEU A 336 9.45 -13.34 4.31
N LYS A 337 9.03 -14.57 4.61
CA LYS A 337 9.93 -15.69 4.88
C LYS A 337 10.66 -16.17 3.62
N LEU A 338 9.96 -16.25 2.48
CA LEU A 338 10.60 -16.50 1.18
C LEU A 338 11.60 -15.40 0.78
N LEU A 339 11.39 -14.17 1.26
CA LEU A 339 12.29 -13.03 1.06
C LEU A 339 13.37 -12.91 2.16
N ASN A 340 13.54 -13.93 3.02
CA ASN A 340 14.48 -13.93 4.14
C ASN A 340 14.36 -12.68 5.04
N SER A 341 13.14 -12.19 5.23
CA SER A 341 12.84 -10.98 5.99
C SER A 341 12.11 -11.29 7.30
N THR A 342 12.25 -10.40 8.28
CA THR A 342 11.58 -10.55 9.58
C THR A 342 10.09 -10.22 9.48
N VAL A 343 9.28 -10.89 10.30
CA VAL A 343 7.85 -10.60 10.41
C VAL A 343 7.65 -9.53 11.48
N PRO A 344 7.09 -8.36 11.13
CA PRO A 344 6.83 -7.32 12.13
C PRO A 344 5.75 -7.78 13.10
N ASN A 345 5.90 -7.39 14.38
CA ASN A 345 4.96 -7.76 15.45
C ASN A 345 4.70 -9.28 15.53
N GLU A 346 5.74 -10.10 15.29
CA GLU A 346 5.65 -11.55 15.09
C GLU A 346 4.76 -12.28 16.12
N THR A 347 4.89 -11.94 17.40
CA THR A 347 4.08 -12.53 18.48
C THR A 347 2.58 -12.24 18.31
N THR A 348 2.22 -11.02 17.93
CA THR A 348 0.82 -10.63 17.72
C THR A 348 0.25 -11.34 16.48
N VAL A 349 1.03 -11.39 15.39
CA VAL A 349 0.66 -12.13 14.16
C VAL A 349 0.42 -13.61 14.47
N ARG A 350 1.34 -14.23 15.23
CA ARG A 350 1.23 -15.63 15.67
C ARG A 350 -0.05 -15.86 16.47
N ASN A 351 -0.36 -14.99 17.44
CA ASN A 351 -1.56 -15.11 18.26
C ASN A 351 -2.85 -14.94 17.46
N TYR A 352 -2.87 -14.01 16.51
CA TYR A 352 -3.98 -13.83 15.58
C TYR A 352 -4.23 -15.10 14.77
N LEU A 353 -3.22 -15.62 14.07
CA LEU A 353 -3.37 -16.83 13.25
C LEU A 353 -3.71 -18.08 14.08
N LEU A 354 -3.19 -18.23 15.30
CA LEU A 354 -3.57 -19.33 16.20
C LEU A 354 -5.05 -19.30 16.60
N THR A 355 -5.63 -18.11 16.68
CA THR A 355 -7.06 -17.92 16.97
C THR A 355 -7.91 -18.28 15.75
N GLU A 356 -7.49 -17.82 14.57
CA GLU A 356 -8.23 -17.99 13.31
C GLU A 356 -8.22 -19.44 12.84
N ILE A 357 -7.08 -20.14 12.89
CA ILE A 357 -6.97 -21.53 12.44
C ILE A 357 -7.85 -22.49 13.25
N SER A 358 -8.18 -22.10 14.49
CA SER A 358 -9.07 -22.86 15.36
C SER A 358 -10.54 -22.77 14.94
N ARG A 359 -10.89 -21.81 14.08
CA ARG A 359 -12.25 -21.54 13.58
C ARG A 359 -12.44 -21.92 12.11
N GLU A 360 -11.35 -22.07 11.36
CA GLU A 360 -11.41 -22.41 9.94
C GLU A 360 -11.84 -23.88 9.72
N SER A 361 -12.55 -24.10 8.60
CA SER A 361 -13.12 -25.39 8.20
C SER A 361 -12.69 -25.84 6.80
N LYS A 362 -12.19 -24.93 5.97
CA LYS A 362 -11.73 -25.23 4.60
C LYS A 362 -10.26 -25.66 4.60
N PRO A 363 -9.93 -26.90 4.19
CA PRO A 363 -8.56 -27.40 4.21
C PRO A 363 -7.54 -26.52 3.48
N SER A 364 -7.90 -25.90 2.36
CA SER A 364 -6.98 -25.00 1.65
C SER A 364 -6.65 -23.71 2.40
N LEU A 365 -7.56 -23.23 3.26
CA LEU A 365 -7.32 -22.06 4.11
C LEU A 365 -6.55 -22.47 5.38
N ILE A 366 -6.92 -23.61 5.98
CA ILE A 366 -6.18 -24.24 7.07
C ILE A 366 -4.71 -24.41 6.68
N TRP A 367 -4.42 -24.91 5.47
CA TRP A 367 -3.06 -25.08 4.98
C TRP A 367 -2.28 -23.76 4.95
N ALA A 368 -2.88 -22.68 4.43
CA ALA A 368 -2.20 -21.39 4.36
C ALA A 368 -1.83 -20.87 5.76
N GLU A 369 -2.77 -20.92 6.71
CA GLU A 369 -2.55 -20.51 8.10
C GLU A 369 -1.53 -21.42 8.81
N TYR A 370 -1.61 -22.73 8.57
CA TYR A 370 -0.67 -23.73 9.07
C TYR A 370 0.77 -23.44 8.63
N GLU A 371 1.01 -23.24 7.34
CA GLU A 371 2.36 -22.96 6.81
C GLU A 371 2.89 -21.65 7.39
N ALA A 372 2.06 -20.61 7.47
CA ALA A 372 2.47 -19.35 8.07
C ALA A 372 2.85 -19.52 9.56
N LEU A 373 2.07 -20.28 10.34
CA LEU A 373 2.39 -20.52 11.76
C LEU A 373 3.65 -21.37 11.96
N LYS A 374 3.91 -22.33 11.07
CA LYS A 374 5.14 -23.12 11.03
C LYS A 374 6.36 -22.23 10.78
N GLU A 375 6.27 -21.29 9.84
CA GLU A 375 7.31 -20.28 9.58
C GLU A 375 7.52 -19.30 10.76
N LEU A 376 6.48 -19.11 11.59
CA LEU A 376 6.54 -18.36 12.84
C LEU A 376 7.02 -19.22 14.03
N GLY A 377 7.52 -20.43 13.78
CA GLY A 377 8.14 -21.29 14.79
C GLY A 377 7.15 -21.98 15.73
N VAL A 378 5.86 -22.08 15.37
CA VAL A 378 4.90 -22.89 16.15
C VAL A 378 5.18 -24.37 15.94
N SER A 379 5.19 -25.14 17.03
CA SER A 379 5.51 -26.57 16.99
C SER A 379 4.45 -27.38 16.24
N ASN A 380 4.86 -28.45 15.56
CA ASN A 380 3.92 -29.36 14.90
C ASN A 380 2.94 -30.01 15.88
N SER A 381 3.32 -30.24 17.14
CA SER A 381 2.42 -30.77 18.18
C SER A 381 1.29 -29.80 18.51
N ASP A 382 1.59 -28.51 18.63
CA ASP A 382 0.58 -27.48 18.90
C ASP A 382 -0.33 -27.28 17.69
N LEU A 383 0.24 -27.25 16.49
CA LEU A 383 -0.52 -27.15 15.24
C LEU A 383 -1.44 -28.35 15.03
N LYS A 384 -0.93 -29.57 15.25
CA LYS A 384 -1.73 -30.80 15.15
C LYS A 384 -2.96 -30.73 16.05
N THR A 385 -2.79 -30.33 17.31
CA THR A 385 -3.89 -30.23 18.28
C THR A 385 -5.03 -29.31 17.80
N ARG A 386 -4.71 -28.24 17.08
CA ARG A 386 -5.68 -27.29 16.55
C ARG A 386 -6.31 -27.72 15.22
N VAL A 387 -5.48 -28.27 14.32
CA VAL A 387 -5.84 -28.59 12.94
C VAL A 387 -6.57 -29.94 12.84
N GLU A 388 -6.15 -30.95 13.60
CA GLU A 388 -6.67 -32.31 13.48
C GLU A 388 -8.19 -32.42 13.64
N PRO A 389 -8.84 -31.77 14.65
CA PRO A 389 -10.30 -31.81 14.77
C PRO A 389 -11.02 -31.23 13.55
N ARG A 390 -10.43 -30.23 12.88
CA ARG A 390 -11.03 -29.57 11.71
C ARG A 390 -10.94 -30.48 10.48
N LEU A 391 -9.76 -31.06 10.23
CA LEU A 391 -9.56 -31.98 9.10
C LEU A 391 -10.39 -33.26 9.28
N LYS A 392 -10.48 -33.80 10.51
CA LYS A 392 -11.37 -34.94 10.81
C LYS A 392 -12.84 -34.60 10.60
N SER A 393 -13.27 -33.39 10.97
CA SER A 393 -14.63 -32.94 10.70
C SER A 393 -14.90 -32.80 9.20
N PHE A 394 -13.94 -32.30 8.42
CA PHE A 394 -14.06 -32.25 6.95
C PHE A 394 -14.19 -33.66 6.37
N ILE A 395 -13.35 -34.61 6.79
CA ILE A 395 -13.42 -36.02 6.36
C ILE A 395 -14.80 -36.63 6.64
N ALA A 396 -15.32 -36.43 7.85
CA ALA A 396 -16.61 -36.99 8.26
C ALA A 396 -17.80 -36.44 7.45
N ASN A 397 -17.69 -35.20 6.96
CA ASN A 397 -18.73 -34.52 6.20
C ASN A 397 -18.48 -34.54 4.68
N LEU A 398 -17.38 -35.14 4.22
CA LEU A 398 -17.02 -35.11 2.80
C LEU A 398 -17.94 -36.00 1.99
N ASN A 399 -18.70 -35.40 1.09
CA ASN A 399 -19.44 -36.09 0.04
C ASN A 399 -18.71 -35.97 -1.30
N LEU A 400 -18.03 -37.04 -1.73
CA LEU A 400 -17.26 -37.03 -2.99
C LEU A 400 -18.12 -36.75 -4.23
N SER A 401 -19.43 -37.02 -4.20
CA SER A 401 -20.31 -36.68 -5.33
C SER A 401 -20.44 -35.17 -5.56
N GLU A 402 -20.17 -34.33 -4.55
CA GLU A 402 -20.20 -32.88 -4.70
C GLU A 402 -19.09 -32.35 -5.62
N VAL A 403 -18.02 -33.13 -5.87
CA VAL A 403 -16.97 -32.78 -6.84
C VAL A 403 -17.54 -32.54 -8.24
N TYR A 404 -18.63 -33.23 -8.61
CA TYR A 404 -19.29 -33.03 -9.92
C TYR A 404 -19.97 -31.65 -10.05
N GLN A 405 -20.29 -31.00 -8.93
CA GLN A 405 -20.88 -29.66 -8.89
C GLN A 405 -19.86 -28.58 -8.53
N ASN A 406 -18.84 -28.94 -7.74
CA ASN A 406 -17.79 -28.06 -7.26
C ASN A 406 -16.42 -28.75 -7.33
N HIS A 407 -15.73 -28.61 -8.47
CA HIS A 407 -14.43 -29.26 -8.69
C HIS A 407 -13.32 -28.78 -7.75
N TYR A 408 -13.49 -27.59 -7.13
CA TYR A 408 -12.52 -27.08 -6.15
C TYR A 408 -12.43 -27.92 -4.87
N LEU A 409 -13.39 -28.81 -4.62
CA LEU A 409 -13.30 -29.77 -3.51
C LEU A 409 -12.08 -30.69 -3.65
N LEU A 410 -11.61 -30.98 -4.87
CA LEU A 410 -10.35 -31.70 -5.08
C LEU A 410 -9.14 -30.91 -4.56
N LYS A 411 -9.16 -29.57 -4.67
CA LYS A 411 -8.11 -28.71 -4.08
C LYS A 411 -8.09 -28.86 -2.55
N ASP A 412 -9.26 -28.87 -1.92
CA ASP A 412 -9.38 -29.04 -0.47
C ASP A 412 -8.97 -30.45 -0.02
N ILE A 413 -9.33 -31.50 -0.77
CA ILE A 413 -8.84 -32.88 -0.51
C ILE A 413 -7.31 -32.93 -0.61
N TYR A 414 -6.70 -32.32 -1.63
CA TYR A 414 -5.25 -32.24 -1.76
C TYR A 414 -4.59 -31.57 -0.54
N TYR A 415 -5.08 -30.40 -0.13
CA TYR A 415 -4.50 -29.72 1.03
C TYR A 415 -4.76 -30.42 2.36
N LEU A 416 -5.90 -31.10 2.51
CA LEU A 416 -6.14 -31.99 3.64
C LEU A 416 -5.07 -33.08 3.73
N LEU A 417 -4.75 -33.74 2.62
CA LEU A 417 -3.74 -34.80 2.58
C LEU A 417 -2.34 -34.26 2.91
N VAL A 418 -1.94 -33.14 2.28
CA VAL A 418 -0.63 -32.51 2.53
C VAL A 418 -0.49 -32.13 4.01
N THR A 419 -1.44 -31.39 4.55
CA THR A 419 -1.39 -30.94 5.95
C THR A 419 -1.44 -32.12 6.93
N SER A 420 -2.24 -33.15 6.63
CA SER A 420 -2.32 -34.34 7.49
C SER A 420 -1.01 -35.12 7.50
N ARG A 421 -0.37 -35.30 6.34
CA ARG A 421 0.94 -35.93 6.23
C ARG A 421 2.00 -35.18 7.05
N GLU A 422 2.08 -33.86 6.89
CA GLU A 422 3.12 -33.05 7.56
C GLU A 422 2.93 -32.95 9.08
N LEU A 423 1.69 -33.02 9.56
CA LEU A 423 1.38 -33.05 10.99
C LEU A 423 1.32 -34.47 11.58
N GLY A 424 1.48 -35.51 10.76
CA GLY A 424 1.31 -36.90 11.19
C GLY A 424 -0.10 -37.18 11.73
N ILE A 425 -1.12 -36.63 11.08
CA ILE A 425 -2.53 -36.91 11.36
C ILE A 425 -2.91 -38.18 10.60
N GLU A 426 -3.36 -39.20 11.34
CA GLU A 426 -3.80 -40.45 10.74
C GLU A 426 -5.14 -40.27 10.05
N ILE A 427 -5.19 -40.68 8.79
CA ILE A 427 -6.40 -40.77 7.97
C ILE A 427 -6.68 -42.26 7.76
N ASP A 428 -7.94 -42.63 7.96
CA ASP A 428 -8.44 -43.98 7.76
C ASP A 428 -8.12 -44.53 6.35
N GLU A 429 -7.61 -45.76 6.28
CA GLU A 429 -7.19 -46.39 5.01
C GLU A 429 -8.38 -46.66 4.09
N GLN A 430 -9.55 -47.03 4.62
CA GLN A 430 -10.75 -47.24 3.81
C GLN A 430 -11.19 -45.93 3.13
N TRP A 431 -11.08 -44.80 3.83
CA TRP A 431 -11.32 -43.48 3.24
C TRP A 431 -10.31 -43.18 2.12
N LYS A 432 -9.01 -43.46 2.33
CA LYS A 432 -7.96 -43.27 1.30
C LYS A 432 -8.22 -44.11 0.04
N GLU A 433 -8.62 -45.37 0.20
CA GLU A 433 -8.99 -46.26 -0.91
C GLU A 433 -10.21 -45.74 -1.67
N THR A 434 -11.21 -45.20 -0.94
CA THR A 434 -12.42 -44.61 -1.51
C THR A 434 -12.08 -43.39 -2.35
N VAL A 435 -11.27 -42.47 -1.83
CA VAL A 435 -10.81 -41.27 -2.57
C VAL A 435 -9.94 -41.66 -3.76
N THR A 436 -9.05 -42.63 -3.61
CA THR A 436 -8.21 -43.14 -4.72
C THR A 436 -9.08 -43.66 -5.86
N SER A 437 -10.04 -44.52 -5.55
CA SER A 437 -10.96 -45.12 -6.52
C SER A 437 -11.80 -44.04 -7.23
N PHE A 438 -12.32 -43.08 -6.46
CA PHE A 438 -13.08 -41.96 -6.99
C PHE A 438 -12.24 -41.12 -7.97
N VAL A 439 -11.02 -40.74 -7.58
CA VAL A 439 -10.14 -39.91 -8.42
C VAL A 439 -9.72 -40.66 -9.69
N LEU A 440 -9.44 -41.96 -9.61
CA LEU A 440 -9.12 -42.77 -10.79
C LEU A 440 -10.31 -42.90 -11.76
N ASP A 441 -11.54 -42.95 -11.27
CA ASP A 441 -12.75 -42.97 -12.14
C ASP A 441 -12.93 -41.66 -12.93
N LEU A 442 -12.34 -40.55 -12.47
CA LEU A 442 -12.36 -39.29 -13.21
C LEU A 442 -11.39 -39.29 -14.42
N LYS A 443 -10.51 -40.28 -14.57
CA LYS A 443 -9.51 -40.32 -15.65
C LYS A 443 -10.19 -40.54 -17.01
N ASP A 444 -9.71 -39.81 -18.01
CA ASP A 444 -10.18 -39.86 -19.39
C ASP A 444 -9.16 -40.58 -20.30
N ASP A 445 -9.61 -41.03 -21.48
CA ASP A 445 -8.78 -41.76 -22.46
C ASP A 445 -7.61 -40.92 -23.02
N ASP A 446 -7.77 -39.59 -23.04
CA ASP A 446 -6.77 -38.61 -23.49
C ASP A 446 -5.66 -38.36 -22.44
N GLY A 447 -5.77 -38.97 -21.26
CA GLY A 447 -4.87 -38.80 -20.13
C GLY A 447 -5.23 -37.62 -19.22
N GLY A 448 -6.22 -36.79 -19.58
CA GLY A 448 -6.80 -35.82 -18.67
C GLY A 448 -7.69 -36.48 -17.62
N PHE A 449 -8.22 -35.66 -16.72
CA PHE A 449 -9.28 -36.05 -15.78
C PHE A 449 -10.45 -35.07 -15.89
N GLY A 450 -11.64 -35.56 -15.57
CA GLY A 450 -12.82 -34.73 -15.33
C GLY A 450 -13.66 -34.41 -16.56
N SER A 451 -13.53 -35.12 -17.69
CA SER A 451 -14.47 -34.91 -18.82
C SER A 451 -15.93 -35.18 -18.46
N LYS A 452 -16.16 -36.05 -17.46
CA LYS A 452 -17.46 -36.31 -16.82
C LYS A 452 -18.00 -35.10 -16.02
N ILE A 453 -17.13 -34.19 -15.59
CA ILE A 453 -17.47 -33.00 -14.79
C ILE A 453 -17.62 -31.78 -15.70
N SER A 454 -16.65 -31.53 -16.57
CA SER A 454 -16.65 -30.36 -17.46
C SER A 454 -15.89 -30.63 -18.75
N LYS A 455 -16.36 -30.01 -19.84
CA LYS A 455 -15.64 -29.98 -21.14
C LYS A 455 -14.76 -28.74 -21.28
N ILE A 456 -14.80 -27.81 -20.33
CA ILE A 456 -14.02 -26.56 -20.38
C ILE A 456 -12.55 -26.89 -20.12
N LYS A 457 -11.68 -26.52 -21.07
CA LYS A 457 -10.25 -26.87 -21.09
C LYS A 457 -9.52 -26.52 -19.78
N ILE A 458 -9.69 -25.29 -19.28
CA ILE A 458 -9.04 -24.83 -18.04
C ILE A 458 -9.52 -25.60 -16.80
N ILE A 459 -10.82 -25.91 -16.71
CA ILE A 459 -11.39 -26.68 -15.60
C ILE A 459 -10.90 -28.13 -15.64
N ARG A 460 -10.87 -28.77 -16.82
CA ARG A 460 -10.28 -30.11 -16.99
C ARG A 460 -8.80 -30.15 -16.59
N LEU A 461 -8.04 -29.09 -16.92
CA LEU A 461 -6.66 -28.97 -16.46
C LEU A 461 -6.59 -28.93 -14.93
N GLU A 462 -7.34 -28.05 -14.26
CA GLU A 462 -7.36 -27.97 -12.80
C GLU A 462 -7.71 -29.32 -12.14
N ILE A 463 -8.77 -29.99 -12.62
CA ILE A 463 -9.15 -31.32 -12.14
C ILE A 463 -7.99 -32.30 -12.32
N THR A 464 -7.38 -32.35 -13.51
CA THR A 464 -6.21 -33.21 -13.79
C THR A 464 -5.06 -32.95 -12.82
N LEU A 465 -4.75 -31.69 -12.55
CA LEU A 465 -3.66 -31.32 -11.65
C LEU A 465 -3.94 -31.80 -10.22
N TYR A 466 -5.14 -31.52 -9.69
CA TYR A 466 -5.50 -31.97 -8.34
C TYR A 466 -5.59 -33.49 -8.25
N SER A 467 -6.14 -34.17 -9.26
CA SER A 467 -6.17 -35.64 -9.30
C SER A 467 -4.79 -36.26 -9.22
N VAL A 468 -3.81 -35.76 -10.01
CA VAL A 468 -2.42 -36.25 -9.96
C VAL A 468 -1.81 -36.02 -8.57
N LEU A 469 -2.00 -34.82 -8.00
CA LEU A 469 -1.47 -34.48 -6.70
C LEU A 469 -2.08 -35.33 -5.58
N ILE A 470 -3.40 -35.53 -5.58
CA ILE A 470 -4.10 -36.40 -4.61
C ILE A 470 -3.56 -37.83 -4.70
N LEU A 471 -3.49 -38.42 -5.90
CA LEU A 471 -3.01 -39.80 -6.06
C LEU A 471 -1.58 -39.97 -5.53
N ASN A 472 -0.71 -39.00 -5.76
CA ASN A 472 0.66 -39.05 -5.25
C ASN A 472 0.75 -38.83 -3.74
N GLU A 473 -0.05 -37.93 -3.17
CA GLU A 473 -0.13 -37.75 -1.71
C GLU A 473 -0.74 -38.96 -0.98
N LEU A 474 -1.59 -39.74 -1.66
CA LEU A 474 -2.11 -41.02 -1.18
C LEU A 474 -1.11 -42.18 -1.33
N GLY A 475 0.09 -41.93 -1.87
CA GLY A 475 1.12 -42.95 -2.05
C GLY A 475 0.92 -43.87 -3.26
N TYR A 476 -0.01 -43.55 -4.17
CA TYR A 476 -0.27 -44.37 -5.37
C TYR A 476 0.90 -44.35 -6.37
N GLY A 477 1.79 -43.36 -6.30
CA GLY A 477 2.95 -43.24 -7.19
C GLY A 477 2.55 -43.06 -8.66
N TYR A 478 1.51 -42.26 -8.91
CA TYR A 478 0.93 -42.05 -10.23
C TYR A 478 1.93 -41.46 -11.22
N ARG A 479 2.22 -42.20 -12.29
CA ARG A 479 3.11 -41.80 -13.39
C ARG A 479 2.55 -42.25 -14.73
N ASP A 480 1.94 -41.32 -15.47
CA ASP A 480 1.32 -41.61 -16.76
C ASP A 480 1.80 -40.63 -17.86
N LYS A 481 2.34 -41.19 -18.94
CA LYS A 481 2.90 -40.40 -20.06
C LYS A 481 1.82 -39.64 -20.84
N LYS A 482 0.60 -40.16 -20.95
CA LYS A 482 -0.52 -39.46 -21.59
C LYS A 482 -0.95 -38.28 -20.74
N THR A 483 -1.02 -38.43 -19.41
CA THR A 483 -1.32 -37.35 -18.48
C THR A 483 -0.28 -36.24 -18.54
N VAL A 484 1.01 -36.58 -18.58
CA VAL A 484 2.09 -35.59 -18.80
C VAL A 484 1.90 -34.85 -20.12
N LYS A 485 1.58 -35.58 -21.21
CA LYS A 485 1.32 -34.97 -22.53
C LYS A 485 0.09 -34.06 -22.50
N PHE A 486 -0.98 -34.46 -21.81
CA PHE A 486 -2.18 -33.66 -21.61
C PHE A 486 -1.85 -32.36 -20.86
N ILE A 487 -1.18 -32.43 -19.71
CA ILE A 487 -0.81 -31.24 -18.94
C ILE A 487 0.03 -30.29 -19.81
N LYS A 488 1.05 -30.80 -20.52
CA LYS A 488 1.92 -29.98 -21.38
C LYS A 488 1.17 -29.34 -22.57
N SER A 489 0.20 -30.02 -23.18
CA SER A 489 -0.59 -29.48 -24.29
C SER A 489 -1.61 -28.41 -23.88
N ASN A 490 -1.83 -28.25 -22.58
CA ASN A 490 -2.74 -27.25 -22.01
C ASN A 490 -2.05 -25.91 -21.68
N ARG A 491 -0.78 -25.72 -22.06
CA ARG A 491 -0.06 -24.45 -21.92
C ARG A 491 -0.79 -23.31 -22.66
N HIS A 492 -0.78 -22.11 -22.10
CA HIS A 492 -1.40 -20.92 -22.67
C HIS A 492 -0.41 -19.75 -22.67
N GLY A 493 0.31 -19.59 -23.79
CA GLY A 493 1.47 -18.71 -23.86
C GLY A 493 2.64 -19.27 -23.05
N ALA A 494 3.32 -18.43 -22.30
CA ALA A 494 4.45 -18.84 -21.47
C ALA A 494 4.04 -19.62 -20.20
N LEU A 495 2.84 -19.39 -19.68
CA LEU A 495 2.31 -19.97 -18.44
C LEU A 495 1.23 -21.04 -18.72
N TRP A 496 0.75 -21.70 -17.67
CA TRP A 496 -0.51 -22.46 -17.72
C TRP A 496 -1.64 -21.58 -17.20
N TRP A 497 -2.14 -20.67 -18.05
CA TRP A 497 -3.26 -19.75 -17.82
C TRP A 497 -3.07 -18.68 -16.73
N SER A 498 -2.62 -19.05 -15.54
CA SER A 498 -2.48 -18.16 -14.38
C SER A 498 -1.35 -18.62 -13.47
N LEU A 499 -0.96 -17.77 -12.50
CA LEU A 499 0.05 -18.14 -11.49
C LEU A 499 -0.37 -19.38 -10.67
N PRO A 500 -1.61 -19.47 -10.11
CA PRO A 500 -2.03 -20.66 -9.37
C PRO A 500 -1.93 -21.95 -10.19
N ILE A 501 -2.46 -21.95 -11.42
CA ILE A 501 -2.48 -23.15 -12.27
C ILE A 501 -1.06 -23.51 -12.72
N THR A 502 -0.20 -22.52 -12.99
CA THR A 502 1.23 -22.77 -13.28
C THR A 502 1.91 -23.44 -12.11
N ARG A 503 1.72 -22.95 -10.88
CA ARG A 503 2.27 -23.57 -9.66
C ARG A 503 1.82 -25.03 -9.52
N TYR A 504 0.51 -25.31 -9.62
CA TYR A 504 0.00 -26.68 -9.52
C TYR A 504 0.48 -27.57 -10.66
N THR A 505 0.69 -27.01 -11.86
CA THR A 505 1.29 -27.74 -12.99
C THR A 505 2.70 -28.19 -12.67
N LEU A 506 3.53 -27.30 -12.13
CA LEU A 506 4.90 -27.65 -11.74
C LEU A 506 4.92 -28.70 -10.64
N LEU A 507 4.08 -28.56 -9.60
CA LEU A 507 3.95 -29.56 -8.54
C LEU A 507 3.53 -30.93 -9.11
N ALA A 508 2.52 -30.98 -9.96
CA ALA A 508 2.03 -32.22 -10.56
C ALA A 508 3.10 -32.88 -11.45
N LEU A 509 3.76 -32.12 -12.34
CA LEU A 509 4.83 -32.63 -13.19
C LEU A 509 6.02 -33.14 -12.36
N ASN A 510 6.44 -32.40 -11.34
CA ASN A 510 7.52 -32.80 -10.44
C ASN A 510 7.16 -34.08 -9.67
N SER A 511 5.93 -34.20 -9.17
CA SER A 511 5.46 -35.42 -8.47
C SER A 511 5.46 -36.67 -9.35
N MET A 512 5.26 -36.51 -10.66
CA MET A 512 5.34 -37.60 -11.66
C MET A 512 6.78 -37.87 -12.14
N GLY A 513 7.77 -37.08 -11.73
CA GLY A 513 9.14 -37.13 -12.24
C GLY A 513 9.27 -36.67 -13.70
N ALA A 514 8.37 -35.81 -14.18
CA ALA A 514 8.37 -35.29 -15.54
C ALA A 514 9.23 -34.03 -15.67
N LYS A 515 9.99 -33.92 -16.76
CA LYS A 515 10.75 -32.69 -17.08
C LYS A 515 9.79 -31.53 -17.40
N VAL A 516 10.10 -30.36 -16.86
CA VAL A 516 9.44 -29.09 -17.18
C VAL A 516 10.18 -28.43 -18.34
N ASP A 517 9.49 -28.20 -19.45
CA ASP A 517 10.04 -27.53 -20.63
C ASP A 517 9.74 -26.03 -20.60
N GLY A 518 10.66 -25.22 -21.14
CA GLY A 518 10.49 -23.77 -21.28
C GLY A 518 10.47 -23.03 -19.95
N LYS A 519 11.50 -23.23 -19.13
CA LYS A 519 11.66 -22.59 -17.81
C LYS A 519 11.91 -21.09 -17.99
N GLU A 520 12.72 -20.73 -18.98
CA GLU A 520 13.09 -19.36 -19.30
C GLU A 520 11.90 -18.52 -19.74
N GLU A 521 10.95 -19.08 -20.50
CA GLU A 521 9.72 -18.39 -20.88
C GLU A 521 8.83 -18.12 -19.66
N ILE A 522 8.75 -19.07 -18.72
CA ILE A 522 8.01 -18.86 -17.47
C ILE A 522 8.65 -17.73 -16.67
N ALA A 523 9.97 -17.75 -16.51
CA ALA A 523 10.73 -16.71 -15.82
C ALA A 523 10.51 -15.32 -16.45
N LYS A 524 10.56 -15.21 -17.79
CA LYS A 524 10.25 -13.96 -18.51
C LYS A 524 8.80 -13.51 -18.27
N ALA A 525 7.84 -14.43 -18.22
CA ALA A 525 6.45 -14.09 -17.95
C ALA A 525 6.20 -13.66 -16.49
N LEU A 526 7.03 -14.12 -15.55
CA LEU A 526 7.04 -13.61 -14.18
C LEU A 526 7.65 -12.22 -14.10
N GLU A 527 8.74 -11.94 -14.83
CA GLU A 527 9.33 -10.59 -14.86
C GLU A 527 8.33 -9.53 -15.33
N LEU A 528 7.48 -9.85 -16.31
CA LEU A 528 6.41 -8.93 -16.76
C LEU A 528 5.34 -8.65 -15.68
N ARG A 529 5.24 -9.50 -14.65
CA ARG A 529 4.28 -9.38 -13.54
C ARG A 529 4.89 -8.69 -12.33
N LYS A 530 6.19 -8.40 -12.36
CA LYS A 530 6.90 -7.73 -11.29
C LYS A 530 6.55 -6.24 -11.30
N CYS A 531 6.02 -5.74 -10.19
CA CYS A 531 5.71 -4.33 -10.06
C CYS A 531 6.96 -3.56 -9.56
N PRO A 532 7.16 -2.30 -10.00
CA PRO A 532 8.41 -1.57 -9.77
C PRO A 532 8.71 -1.31 -8.29
N TYR A 533 7.67 -1.13 -7.46
CA TYR A 533 7.80 -0.85 -6.03
C TYR A 533 7.43 -2.07 -5.19
N GLY A 534 7.94 -3.24 -5.57
CA GLY A 534 7.69 -4.49 -4.87
C GLY A 534 6.41 -5.21 -5.32
N PHE A 535 6.31 -6.47 -4.93
CA PHE A 535 5.28 -7.45 -5.28
C PHE A 535 5.18 -7.85 -6.75
N PHE A 536 4.61 -9.04 -6.96
CA PHE A 536 4.10 -9.49 -8.25
C PHE A 536 2.59 -9.30 -8.31
N SER A 537 2.05 -9.14 -9.52
CA SER A 537 0.63 -9.15 -9.83
C SER A 537 0.21 -10.42 -10.59
N TYR A 538 -1.10 -10.69 -10.67
CA TYR A 538 -1.62 -11.87 -11.38
C TYR A 538 -1.52 -11.74 -12.91
N ALA A 539 -1.67 -10.51 -13.43
CA ALA A 539 -1.50 -10.12 -14.82
C ALA A 539 -0.18 -9.32 -14.97
N PRO A 540 0.32 -9.06 -16.19
CA PRO A 540 1.43 -8.12 -16.36
C PRO A 540 1.18 -6.82 -15.58
N CYS A 541 2.21 -6.26 -14.94
CA CYS A 541 2.05 -5.09 -14.08
C CYS A 541 1.87 -3.84 -14.96
N GLU A 542 0.66 -3.29 -14.97
CA GLU A 542 0.28 -2.11 -15.76
C GLU A 542 0.23 -0.84 -14.91
N HIS A 543 -0.04 -0.97 -13.61
CA HIS A 543 -0.08 0.13 -12.66
C HIS A 543 0.76 -0.17 -11.42
N HIS A 544 1.40 0.85 -10.85
CA HIS A 544 2.39 0.70 -9.79
C HIS A 544 1.82 0.10 -8.50
N GLU A 545 0.56 0.37 -8.21
CA GLU A 545 -0.17 -0.05 -7.02
C GLU A 545 -0.64 -1.51 -7.09
N GLN A 546 -0.58 -2.12 -8.27
CA GLN A 546 -0.90 -3.53 -8.45
C GLN A 546 0.04 -4.44 -7.66
N GLY A 547 -0.42 -5.68 -7.51
CA GLY A 547 0.31 -6.74 -6.83
C GLY A 547 -0.16 -6.96 -5.41
N GLY A 548 0.42 -7.96 -4.77
CA GLY A 548 0.08 -8.32 -3.40
C GLY A 548 0.83 -9.54 -2.89
N PRO A 549 0.63 -9.92 -1.62
CA PRO A 549 1.36 -11.02 -1.00
C PRO A 549 1.07 -12.36 -1.67
N ILE A 550 -0.18 -12.64 -2.06
CA ILE A 550 -0.54 -13.93 -2.70
C ILE A 550 0.14 -14.12 -4.06
N PRO A 551 -0.02 -13.21 -5.06
CA PRO A 551 0.68 -13.36 -6.34
C PRO A 551 2.20 -13.35 -6.18
N THR A 552 2.74 -12.64 -5.18
CA THR A 552 4.17 -12.65 -4.86
C THR A 552 4.64 -14.01 -4.37
N PHE A 553 3.98 -14.59 -3.37
CA PHE A 553 4.25 -15.95 -2.92
C PHE A 553 4.20 -16.94 -4.08
N LEU A 554 3.17 -16.87 -4.93
CA LEU A 554 3.02 -17.77 -6.07
C LEU A 554 4.17 -17.64 -7.06
N ALA A 555 4.58 -16.41 -7.40
CA ALA A 555 5.69 -16.16 -8.30
C ALA A 555 7.02 -16.68 -7.74
N LEU A 556 7.32 -16.37 -6.47
CA LEU A 556 8.53 -16.83 -5.79
C LEU A 556 8.57 -18.36 -5.67
N ASP A 557 7.45 -18.99 -5.35
CA ASP A 557 7.38 -20.45 -5.26
C ASP A 557 7.49 -21.12 -6.64
N ILE A 558 6.96 -20.50 -7.70
CA ILE A 558 7.18 -20.95 -9.08
C ILE A 558 8.67 -20.89 -9.44
N LEU A 559 9.37 -19.80 -9.11
CA LEU A 559 10.81 -19.67 -9.36
C LEU A 559 11.60 -20.76 -8.64
N ARG A 560 11.27 -20.99 -7.36
CA ARG A 560 11.85 -22.07 -6.57
C ARG A 560 11.61 -23.45 -7.19
N LEU A 561 10.40 -23.75 -7.66
CA LEU A 561 10.04 -25.00 -8.34
C LEU A 561 10.74 -25.18 -9.71
N LEU A 562 11.26 -24.11 -10.28
CA LEU A 562 12.03 -24.10 -11.52
C LEU A 562 13.55 -24.11 -11.29
N ASP A 563 14.00 -24.14 -10.03
CA ASP A 563 15.42 -24.06 -9.62
C ASP A 563 16.08 -22.70 -9.91
N TYR A 564 15.30 -21.61 -9.89
CA TYR A 564 15.84 -20.25 -9.83
C TYR A 564 16.03 -19.86 -8.35
N HIS A 565 17.25 -19.47 -7.98
CA HIS A 565 17.64 -19.05 -6.62
C HIS A 565 17.84 -17.55 -6.54
#